data_AF-A0A7D9I5X8-F1
#
_entry.id   AF-A0A7D9I5X8-F1
#
_cell.length_a   1.000
_cell.length_b   1.000
_cell.length_c   1.000
_cell.angle_alpha   90.00
_cell.angle_beta   90.00
_cell.angle_gamma   90.00
#
_symmetry.space_group_name_H-M   'P 1'
#
loop_
_entity.id
_entity.type
_entity.pdbx_description
1 polymer ?
#
loop_
_entity_poly.entity_id
_entity_poly.type
_entity_poly.pdbx_seq_one_letter_code
_entity_poly.pdbx_strand_id
1 'polypeptide(L)'
;TLTAFLEATSDWSMNIDNGLINGVVFIDLKKAFDTIDHQIILQKLKNYGINENSLTWFHSYLTDRTQKCRVNGQLSDYVPVACGVPQGSSLGPLLFLIYINDLSNCLDHTTARMFADDTSISYASDSAKELQNVINTELKGLSDWLTTNKLSLNIVKTEFMVVGSRQRIKTLNNEIDIEINGNMVNQVTS
;
A
#
# COMPACT_ATOMS: atom_id res chain seq x y z
N THR A 1 11.61 2.85 -9.04
CA THR A 1 10.63 2.35 -10.01
C THR A 1 11.19 1.21 -10.86
N LEU A 2 12.22 1.41 -11.69
CA LEU A 2 12.71 0.36 -12.61
C LEU A 2 13.13 -0.95 -11.91
N THR A 3 13.89 -0.88 -10.82
CA THR A 3 14.40 -2.09 -10.14
C THR A 3 13.29 -2.94 -9.50
N ALA A 4 12.36 -2.32 -8.77
CA ALA A 4 11.27 -3.03 -8.10
C ALA A 4 10.33 -3.72 -9.11
N PHE A 5 10.07 -3.05 -10.24
CA PHE A 5 9.29 -3.65 -11.32
C PHE A 5 10.06 -4.77 -12.03
N LEU A 6 11.35 -4.57 -12.32
CA LEU A 6 12.19 -5.61 -12.93
C LEU A 6 12.22 -6.88 -12.07
N GLU A 7 12.44 -6.74 -10.76
CA GLU A 7 12.44 -7.87 -9.83
C GLU A 7 11.06 -8.55 -9.80
N ALA A 8 9.96 -7.78 -9.73
CA ALA A 8 8.61 -8.35 -9.78
C ALA A 8 8.37 -9.13 -11.08
N THR A 9 8.75 -8.57 -12.24
CA THR A 9 8.60 -9.27 -13.53
C THR A 9 9.49 -10.51 -13.63
N SER A 10 10.67 -10.49 -12.99
CA SER A 10 11.57 -11.65 -12.94
C SER A 10 10.95 -12.78 -12.13
N ASP A 11 10.39 -12.47 -10.96
CA ASP A 11 9.70 -13.45 -10.11
C ASP A 11 8.48 -14.04 -10.85
N TRP A 12 7.68 -13.18 -11.49
CA TRP A 12 6.51 -13.63 -12.24
C TRP A 12 6.90 -14.52 -13.41
N SER A 13 7.98 -14.19 -14.13
CA SER A 13 8.48 -15.00 -15.25
C SER A 13 8.94 -16.38 -14.76
N MET A 14 9.67 -16.43 -13.65
CA MET A 14 10.11 -17.70 -13.05
C MET A 14 8.93 -18.57 -12.59
N ASN A 15 7.89 -17.97 -12.03
CA ASN A 15 6.66 -18.68 -11.68
C ASN A 15 5.93 -19.23 -12.92
N ILE A 16 5.91 -18.48 -14.02
CA ILE A 16 5.33 -18.93 -15.30
C ILE A 16 6.10 -20.12 -15.87
N ASP A 17 7.43 -20.08 -15.83
CA ASP A 17 8.28 -21.17 -16.29
C ASP A 17 8.04 -22.46 -15.48
N ASN A 18 7.67 -22.32 -14.21
CA ASN A 18 7.25 -23.42 -13.33
C ASN A 18 5.78 -23.86 -13.53
N GLY A 19 5.06 -23.28 -14.48
CA GLY A 19 3.67 -23.62 -14.79
C GLY A 19 2.62 -22.99 -13.86
N LEU A 20 3.03 -22.05 -13.01
CA LEU A 20 2.15 -21.34 -12.08
C LEU A 20 1.48 -20.13 -12.76
N ILE A 21 0.46 -19.59 -12.09
CA ILE A 21 -0.13 -18.28 -12.37
C ILE A 21 0.15 -17.34 -11.21
N ASN A 22 0.41 -16.07 -11.50
CA ASN A 22 0.61 -15.02 -10.51
C ASN A 22 -0.68 -14.21 -10.41
N GLY A 23 -1.19 -14.03 -9.20
CA GLY A 23 -2.20 -13.04 -8.88
C GLY A 23 -1.51 -11.83 -8.26
N VAL A 24 -1.74 -10.66 -8.83
CA VAL A 24 -1.10 -9.41 -8.41
C VAL A 24 -2.20 -8.40 -8.10
N VAL A 25 -2.18 -7.82 -6.90
CA VAL A 25 -3.10 -6.76 -6.51
C VAL A 25 -2.31 -5.47 -6.35
N PHE A 26 -2.65 -4.46 -7.15
CA PHE A 26 -2.11 -3.11 -7.07
C PHE A 26 -3.00 -2.28 -6.14
N ILE A 27 -2.41 -1.83 -5.04
CA ILE A 27 -3.08 -1.18 -3.91
C ILE A 27 -2.82 0.32 -4.01
N ASP A 28 -3.90 1.10 -4.08
CA ASP A 28 -3.85 2.57 -4.06
C ASP A 28 -4.34 3.09 -2.71
N LEU A 29 -3.57 3.97 -2.06
CA LEU A 29 -3.93 4.58 -0.78
C LEU A 29 -4.50 5.99 -0.99
N LYS A 30 -5.65 6.28 -0.36
CA LYS A 30 -6.27 7.61 -0.43
C LYS A 30 -5.46 8.61 0.37
N LYS A 31 -4.85 9.58 -0.33
CA LYS A 31 -4.17 10.74 0.27
C LYS A 31 -3.16 10.32 1.35
N ALA A 32 -2.31 9.34 1.04
CA ALA A 32 -1.47 8.66 2.03
C ALA A 32 -0.62 9.62 2.89
N PHE A 33 -0.06 10.68 2.28
CA PHE A 33 0.70 11.72 3.00
C PHE A 33 -0.16 12.60 3.90
N ASP A 34 -1.42 12.84 3.56
CA ASP A 34 -2.34 13.68 4.34
C ASP A 34 -2.98 12.91 5.51
N THR A 35 -2.87 11.58 5.51
CA THR A 35 -3.52 10.71 6.53
C THR A 35 -2.56 10.18 7.59
N ILE A 36 -1.26 10.49 7.52
CA ILE A 36 -0.27 10.02 8.51
C ILE A 36 -0.65 10.53 9.90
N ASP A 37 -0.97 9.62 10.81
CA ASP A 37 -1.23 9.96 12.20
C ASP A 37 0.06 10.26 12.96
N HIS A 38 0.12 11.43 13.60
CA HIS A 38 1.31 11.91 14.29
C HIS A 38 1.71 11.05 15.49
N GLN A 39 0.75 10.48 16.22
CA GLN A 39 1.06 9.61 17.37
C GLN A 39 1.63 8.28 16.89
N ILE A 40 1.02 7.68 15.87
CA ILE A 40 1.47 6.40 15.32
C ILE A 40 2.88 6.51 14.74
N ILE A 41 3.18 7.55 13.95
CA ILE A 41 4.53 7.70 13.38
C ILE A 41 5.60 7.92 14.45
N LEU A 42 5.31 8.71 15.50
CA LEU A 42 6.23 8.92 16.60
C LEU A 42 6.49 7.62 17.39
N GLN A 43 5.45 6.81 17.59
CA GLN A 43 5.60 5.50 18.21
C GLN A 43 6.43 4.54 17.34
N LYS A 44 6.21 4.52 16.01
CA LYS A 44 7.01 3.71 15.08
C LYS A 44 8.48 4.16 15.08
N LEU A 45 8.76 5.46 15.01
CA LEU A 45 10.12 6.01 15.10
C LEU A 45 10.81 5.57 16.40
N LYS A 46 10.09 5.60 17.52
CA LYS A 46 10.61 5.11 18.81
C LYS A 46 10.91 3.62 18.77
N ASN A 47 10.00 2.82 18.22
CA ASN A 47 10.19 1.36 18.08
C ASN A 47 11.35 1.00 17.16
N TYR A 48 11.67 1.83 16.17
CA TYR A 48 12.85 1.69 15.31
C TYR A 48 14.17 2.17 15.95
N GLY A 49 14.14 2.59 17.22
CA GLY A 49 15.34 2.93 17.99
C GLY A 49 15.86 4.36 17.73
N ILE A 50 15.03 5.26 17.20
CA ILE A 50 15.39 6.68 17.10
C ILE A 50 15.55 7.25 18.51
N ASN A 51 16.63 7.98 18.73
CA ASN A 51 16.94 8.58 20.04
C ASN A 51 15.94 9.68 20.43
N GLU A 52 15.86 9.99 21.73
CA GLU A 52 14.90 10.94 22.29
C GLU A 52 15.06 12.37 21.75
N ASN A 53 16.27 12.81 21.41
CA ASN A 53 16.50 14.14 20.84
C ASN A 53 15.88 14.26 19.44
N SER A 54 16.10 13.26 18.59
CA SER A 54 15.51 13.19 17.25
C SER A 54 14.00 13.00 17.34
N LEU A 55 13.48 12.20 18.28
CA LEU A 55 12.04 12.07 18.51
C LEU A 55 11.40 13.39 18.92
N THR A 56 12.03 14.14 19.81
CA THR A 56 11.57 15.48 20.22
C THR A 56 11.55 16.44 19.02
N TRP A 57 12.55 16.35 18.15
CA TRP A 57 12.60 17.12 16.91
C TRP A 57 11.46 16.74 15.95
N PHE A 58 11.20 15.45 15.74
CA PHE A 58 10.08 14.98 14.92
C PHE A 58 8.72 15.37 15.50
N HIS A 59 8.56 15.32 16.82
CA HIS A 59 7.34 15.78 17.49
C HIS A 59 7.12 17.26 17.19
N SER A 60 8.12 18.11 17.43
CA SER A 60 8.06 19.55 17.12
C SER A 60 7.78 19.83 15.63
N TYR A 61 8.33 19.00 14.74
CA TYR A 61 8.09 19.09 13.30
C TYR A 61 6.63 18.83 12.90
N LEU A 62 5.95 17.91 13.61
CA LEU A 62 4.58 17.48 13.30
C LEU A 62 3.50 18.25 14.07
N THR A 63 3.78 18.73 15.29
CA THR A 63 2.79 19.41 16.15
C THR A 63 2.66 20.91 15.88
N ASP A 64 1.54 21.50 16.34
CA ASP A 64 1.23 22.94 16.24
C ASP A 64 1.30 23.51 14.82
N ARG A 65 1.04 22.64 13.83
CA ARG A 65 1.01 23.02 12.42
C ARG A 65 -0.36 23.61 12.08
N THR A 66 -0.35 24.66 11.25
CA THR A 66 -1.56 25.25 10.68
C THR A 66 -1.41 25.39 9.17
N GLN A 67 -2.54 25.38 8.47
CA GLN A 67 -2.62 25.55 7.03
C GLN A 67 -3.70 26.56 6.64
N LYS A 68 -3.58 27.14 5.45
CA LYS A 68 -4.61 27.95 4.80
C LYS A 68 -4.54 27.75 3.29
N CYS A 69 -5.66 27.90 2.60
CA CYS A 69 -5.74 27.73 1.15
C CYS A 69 -5.94 29.09 0.47
N ARG A 70 -5.39 29.26 -0.73
CA ARG A 70 -5.65 30.41 -1.59
C ARG A 70 -6.42 29.98 -2.83
N VAL A 71 -7.61 30.55 -3.03
CA VAL A 71 -8.43 30.29 -4.23
C VAL A 71 -8.84 31.64 -4.82
N ASN A 72 -8.61 31.83 -6.12
CA ASN A 72 -8.94 33.08 -6.84
C ASN A 72 -8.46 34.36 -6.13
N GLY A 73 -7.25 34.31 -5.56
CA GLY A 73 -6.63 35.44 -4.88
C GLY A 73 -7.02 35.62 -3.41
N GLN A 74 -8.11 34.99 -2.94
CA GLN A 74 -8.57 35.04 -1.55
C GLN A 74 -7.94 33.95 -0.70
N LEU A 75 -7.63 34.26 0.56
CA LEU A 75 -7.08 33.32 1.55
C LEU A 75 -8.16 32.88 2.53
N SER A 76 -8.15 31.60 2.89
CA SER A 76 -8.93 31.10 4.03
C SER A 76 -8.29 31.51 5.36
N ASP A 77 -9.04 31.32 6.44
CA ASP A 77 -8.50 31.34 7.80
C ASP A 77 -7.47 30.22 8.02
N TYR A 78 -6.68 30.37 9.08
CA TYR A 78 -5.76 29.33 9.55
C TYR A 78 -6.54 28.19 10.19
N VAL A 79 -6.24 26.97 9.78
CA VAL A 79 -6.82 25.75 10.35
C VAL A 79 -5.69 24.86 10.87
N PRO A 80 -5.80 24.28 12.07
CA PRO A 80 -4.83 23.31 12.58
C PRO A 80 -4.71 22.07 11.68
N VAL A 81 -3.51 21.52 11.58
CA VAL A 81 -3.22 20.27 10.86
C VAL A 81 -3.11 19.15 11.89
N ALA A 82 -4.15 18.32 11.98
CA ALA A 82 -4.24 17.24 12.96
C ALA A 82 -3.56 15.93 12.52
N CYS A 83 -3.33 15.77 11.22
CA CYS A 83 -2.66 14.60 10.63
C CYS A 83 -1.97 14.99 9.32
N GLY A 84 -1.15 14.08 8.83
CA GLY A 84 -0.39 14.23 7.61
C GLY A 84 0.96 14.90 7.82
N VAL A 85 1.75 14.90 6.75
CA VAL A 85 3.06 15.56 6.69
C VAL A 85 2.98 16.84 5.86
N PRO A 86 3.81 17.85 6.14
CA PRO A 86 3.86 19.06 5.32
C PRO A 86 4.14 18.71 3.85
N GLN A 87 3.19 19.02 2.96
CA GLN A 87 3.35 18.82 1.52
C GLN A 87 4.53 19.64 0.99
N GLY A 88 5.32 19.05 0.10
CA GLY A 88 6.54 19.67 -0.43
C GLY A 88 7.74 19.62 0.53
N SER A 89 7.63 18.95 1.67
CA SER A 89 8.80 18.68 2.52
C SER A 89 9.64 17.53 1.97
N SER A 90 10.95 17.61 2.18
CA SER A 90 11.88 16.50 1.91
C SER A 90 11.67 15.30 2.83
N LEU A 91 11.05 15.50 3.99
CA LEU A 91 10.82 14.46 5.00
C LEU A 91 9.49 13.73 4.82
N GLY A 92 8.53 14.30 4.10
CA GLY A 92 7.25 13.65 3.86
C GLY A 92 7.38 12.23 3.28
N PRO A 93 8.13 12.05 2.18
CA PRO A 93 8.42 10.72 1.62
C PRO A 93 9.08 9.77 2.61
N LEU A 94 10.08 10.24 3.37
CA LEU A 94 10.78 9.42 4.36
C LEU A 94 9.82 8.97 5.49
N LEU A 95 9.04 9.89 6.03
CA LEU A 95 8.09 9.60 7.10
C LEU A 95 7.00 8.62 6.63
N PHE A 96 6.55 8.75 5.39
CA PHE A 96 5.61 7.80 4.80
C PHE A 96 6.21 6.39 4.64
N LEU A 97 7.45 6.29 4.14
CA LEU A 97 8.15 5.02 4.03
C LEU A 97 8.31 4.35 5.41
N ILE A 98 8.71 5.12 6.43
CA ILE A 98 8.81 4.62 7.82
C ILE A 98 7.43 4.17 8.33
N TYR A 99 6.37 4.86 7.96
CA TYR A 99 5.01 4.54 8.38
C TYR A 99 4.51 3.20 7.84
N ILE A 100 4.83 2.90 6.57
CA ILE A 100 4.35 1.70 5.86
C ILE A 100 5.32 0.52 5.94
N ASN A 101 6.54 0.72 6.44
CA ASN A 101 7.62 -0.26 6.39
C ASN A 101 7.28 -1.61 7.06
N ASP A 102 6.40 -1.63 8.05
CA ASP A 102 5.92 -2.84 8.74
C ASP A 102 4.63 -3.43 8.15
N LEU A 103 4.15 -2.93 6.99
CA LEU A 103 2.99 -3.50 6.29
C LEU A 103 3.23 -4.97 5.92
N SER A 104 4.43 -5.32 5.46
CA SER A 104 4.75 -6.71 5.10
C SER A 104 4.60 -7.69 6.27
N ASN A 105 4.59 -7.22 7.51
CA ASN A 105 4.45 -8.07 8.69
C ASN A 105 3.01 -8.55 8.91
N CYS A 106 2.02 -8.01 8.20
CA CYS A 106 0.64 -8.50 8.24
C CYS A 106 0.31 -9.49 7.12
N LEU A 107 1.31 -9.87 6.31
CA LEU A 107 1.18 -10.78 5.18
C LEU A 107 1.93 -12.08 5.48
N ASP A 108 1.26 -13.22 5.38
CA ASP A 108 1.83 -14.54 5.70
C ASP A 108 2.29 -15.28 4.44
N HIS A 109 1.55 -15.11 3.35
CA HIS A 109 1.75 -15.87 2.11
C HIS A 109 2.05 -15.00 0.90
N THR A 110 1.60 -13.75 0.88
CA THR A 110 1.84 -12.85 -0.24
C THR A 110 3.17 -12.12 -0.10
N THR A 111 3.78 -11.79 -1.23
CA THR A 111 4.96 -10.92 -1.26
C THR A 111 4.52 -9.49 -1.51
N ALA A 112 4.75 -8.60 -0.54
CA ALA A 112 4.58 -7.16 -0.73
C ALA A 112 5.77 -6.55 -1.47
N ARG A 113 5.46 -5.72 -2.46
CA ARG A 113 6.39 -4.83 -3.15
C ARG A 113 5.92 -3.39 -2.91
N MET A 114 6.69 -2.64 -2.13
CA MET A 114 6.37 -1.26 -1.76
C MET A 114 7.41 -0.32 -2.40
N PHE A 115 6.95 0.68 -3.14
CA PHE A 115 7.80 1.72 -3.68
C PHE A 115 7.09 3.07 -3.61
N ALA A 116 7.51 3.92 -2.67
CA ALA A 116 6.79 5.15 -2.34
C ALA A 116 5.30 4.84 -2.08
N ASP A 117 4.38 5.51 -2.78
CA ASP A 117 2.93 5.32 -2.70
C ASP A 117 2.41 4.09 -3.46
N ASP A 118 3.19 3.50 -4.36
CA ASP A 118 2.82 2.28 -5.07
C ASP A 118 3.06 1.06 -4.19
N THR A 119 1.98 0.36 -3.83
CA THR A 119 2.04 -0.91 -3.12
C THR A 119 1.41 -2.00 -3.97
N SER A 120 2.05 -3.15 -4.07
CA SER A 120 1.42 -4.34 -4.64
C SER A 120 1.69 -5.55 -3.77
N ILE A 121 0.74 -6.48 -3.74
CA ILE A 121 0.94 -7.81 -3.18
C ILE A 121 0.80 -8.82 -4.30
N SER A 122 1.59 -9.88 -4.24
CA SER A 122 1.52 -10.95 -5.22
C SER A 122 1.63 -12.32 -4.59
N TYR A 123 0.95 -13.29 -5.19
CA TYR A 123 0.98 -14.69 -4.81
C TYR A 123 0.92 -15.54 -6.09
N ALA A 124 1.59 -16.69 -6.07
CA ALA A 124 1.60 -17.61 -7.21
C ALA A 124 1.13 -19.01 -6.79
N SER A 125 0.27 -19.60 -7.61
CA SER A 125 -0.24 -20.96 -7.43
C SER A 125 -0.59 -21.54 -8.81
N ASP A 126 -0.71 -22.86 -8.92
CA ASP A 126 -1.25 -23.52 -10.12
C ASP A 126 -2.79 -23.63 -10.10
N SER A 127 -3.42 -23.23 -8.99
CA SER A 127 -4.84 -23.36 -8.69
C SER A 127 -5.51 -22.00 -8.52
N ALA A 128 -6.49 -21.70 -9.39
CA ALA A 128 -7.28 -20.47 -9.33
C ALA A 128 -7.96 -20.25 -7.97
N LYS A 129 -8.47 -21.34 -7.40
CA LYS A 129 -9.21 -21.31 -6.12
C LYS A 129 -8.28 -21.04 -4.95
N GLU A 130 -7.09 -21.63 -4.95
CA GLU A 130 -6.08 -21.35 -3.92
C GLU A 130 -5.63 -19.89 -4.03
N LEU A 131 -5.30 -19.44 -5.25
CA LEU A 131 -4.92 -18.06 -5.53
C LEU A 131 -5.96 -17.06 -4.98
N GLN A 132 -7.24 -17.27 -5.30
CA GLN A 132 -8.35 -16.44 -4.83
C GLN A 132 -8.43 -16.42 -3.30
N ASN A 133 -8.42 -17.60 -2.66
CA ASN A 133 -8.58 -17.71 -1.22
C ASN A 133 -7.43 -17.04 -0.45
N VAL A 134 -6.19 -17.26 -0.90
CA VAL A 134 -5.00 -16.68 -0.27
C VAL A 134 -5.03 -15.15 -0.42
N ILE A 135 -5.24 -14.64 -1.64
CA ILE A 135 -5.26 -13.19 -1.88
C ILE A 135 -6.38 -12.52 -1.07
N ASN A 136 -7.60 -13.05 -1.05
CA ASN A 136 -8.69 -12.45 -0.26
C ASN A 136 -8.42 -12.47 1.25
N THR A 137 -7.78 -13.53 1.76
CA THR A 137 -7.40 -13.63 3.17
C THR A 137 -6.36 -12.57 3.54
N GLU A 138 -5.33 -12.44 2.70
CA GLU A 138 -4.24 -11.48 2.89
C GLU A 138 -4.73 -10.04 2.75
N LEU A 139 -5.61 -9.76 1.78
CA LEU A 139 -6.22 -8.44 1.62
C LEU A 139 -7.08 -8.03 2.81
N LYS A 140 -7.73 -8.98 3.47
CA LYS A 140 -8.46 -8.71 4.71
C LYS A 140 -7.49 -8.30 5.83
N GLY A 141 -6.41 -9.05 6.04
CA GLY A 141 -5.38 -8.71 7.02
C GLY A 141 -4.73 -7.36 6.73
N LEU A 142 -4.46 -7.08 5.46
CA LEU A 142 -3.94 -5.79 5.00
C LEU A 142 -4.93 -4.64 5.26
N SER A 143 -6.22 -4.84 5.00
CA SER A 143 -7.27 -3.85 5.27
C SER A 143 -7.39 -3.52 6.77
N ASP A 144 -7.33 -4.55 7.63
CA ASP A 144 -7.36 -4.38 9.09
C ASP A 144 -6.10 -3.64 9.57
N TRP A 145 -4.94 -3.95 9.00
CA TRP A 145 -3.68 -3.25 9.27
C TRP A 145 -3.75 -1.78 8.84
N LEU A 146 -4.24 -1.49 7.63
CA LEU A 146 -4.41 -0.11 7.15
C LEU A 146 -5.33 0.69 8.08
N THR A 147 -6.45 0.09 8.49
CA THR A 147 -7.41 0.71 9.40
C THR A 147 -6.78 1.01 10.76
N THR A 148 -6.02 0.06 11.30
CA THR A 148 -5.29 0.24 12.59
C THR A 148 -4.25 1.36 12.50
N ASN A 149 -3.60 1.49 11.33
CA ASN A 149 -2.66 2.56 11.04
C ASN A 149 -3.35 3.83 10.47
N LYS A 150 -4.67 3.98 10.61
CA LYS A 150 -5.44 5.15 10.14
C LYS A 150 -5.19 5.53 8.67
N LEU A 151 -4.79 4.57 7.85
CA LEU A 151 -4.68 4.70 6.40
C LEU A 151 -5.98 4.26 5.74
N SER A 152 -6.29 4.85 4.60
CA SER A 152 -7.50 4.55 3.85
C SER A 152 -7.18 3.95 2.50
N LEU A 153 -7.72 2.76 2.22
CA LEU A 153 -7.63 2.13 0.91
C LEU A 153 -8.52 2.82 -0.12
N ASN A 154 -8.03 2.96 -1.34
CA ASN A 154 -8.80 3.38 -2.49
C ASN A 154 -9.27 2.17 -3.31
N ILE A 155 -10.35 1.55 -2.86
CA ILE A 155 -10.94 0.36 -3.49
C ILE A 155 -11.19 0.58 -4.99
N VAL A 156 -11.67 1.77 -5.38
CA VAL A 156 -11.99 2.09 -6.79
C VAL A 156 -10.74 2.09 -7.70
N LYS A 157 -9.58 2.46 -7.15
CA LYS A 157 -8.30 2.45 -7.89
C LYS A 157 -7.44 1.22 -7.60
N THR A 158 -7.90 0.34 -6.72
CA THR A 158 -7.23 -0.92 -6.45
C THR A 158 -7.59 -1.87 -7.59
N GLU A 159 -6.57 -2.48 -8.20
CA GLU A 159 -6.73 -3.32 -9.38
C GLU A 159 -6.11 -4.68 -9.16
N PHE A 160 -6.72 -5.71 -9.72
CA PHE A 160 -6.23 -7.08 -9.69
C PHE A 160 -5.83 -7.53 -11.08
N MET A 161 -4.68 -8.19 -11.21
CA MET A 161 -4.17 -8.71 -12.47
C MET A 161 -3.74 -10.17 -12.30
N VAL A 162 -4.07 -10.99 -13.29
CA VAL A 162 -3.57 -12.38 -13.40
C VAL A 162 -2.49 -12.43 -14.47
N VAL A 163 -1.30 -12.87 -14.09
CA VAL A 163 -0.12 -12.95 -14.98
C VAL A 163 0.33 -14.41 -15.09
N GLY A 164 0.30 -14.94 -16.31
CA GLY A 164 0.47 -16.37 -16.59
C GLY A 164 0.75 -16.66 -18.06
N SER A 165 1.10 -17.90 -18.40
CA SER A 165 1.19 -18.28 -19.82
C SER A 165 -0.19 -18.19 -20.49
N ARG A 166 -0.23 -17.80 -21.77
CA ARG A 166 -1.50 -17.67 -22.53
C ARG A 166 -2.33 -18.95 -22.50
N GLN A 167 -1.68 -20.11 -22.49
CA GLN A 167 -2.36 -21.40 -22.40
C GLN A 167 -3.00 -21.60 -21.03
N ARG A 168 -2.25 -21.30 -19.95
CA ARG A 168 -2.72 -21.48 -18.59
C ARG A 168 -3.85 -20.51 -18.24
N ILE A 169 -3.73 -19.25 -18.63
CA ILE A 169 -4.79 -18.24 -18.42
C ILE A 169 -6.09 -18.69 -19.12
N LYS A 170 -6.02 -19.21 -20.35
CA LYS A 170 -7.20 -19.72 -21.07
C LYS A 170 -7.87 -20.92 -20.39
N THR A 171 -7.11 -21.72 -19.64
CA THR A 171 -7.67 -22.86 -18.90
C THR A 171 -8.32 -22.48 -17.57
N LEU A 172 -8.14 -21.22 -17.11
CA LEU A 172 -8.88 -20.68 -15.98
C LEU A 172 -10.31 -20.39 -16.43
N ASN A 173 -11.16 -21.42 -16.41
CA ASN A 173 -12.60 -21.30 -16.69
C ASN A 173 -13.39 -20.59 -15.57
N ASN A 174 -12.70 -20.11 -14.53
CA ASN A 174 -13.28 -19.44 -13.37
C ASN A 174 -12.77 -17.99 -13.33
N GLU A 175 -13.67 -17.02 -13.31
CA GLU A 175 -13.36 -15.65 -12.91
C GLU A 175 -12.83 -15.72 -11.47
N ILE A 176 -11.64 -15.16 -11.24
CA ILE A 176 -11.03 -15.11 -9.91
C ILE A 176 -11.64 -13.89 -9.21
N ASP A 177 -12.51 -14.15 -8.25
CA ASP A 177 -13.24 -13.11 -7.53
C ASP A 177 -12.40 -12.58 -6.35
N ILE A 178 -11.79 -11.42 -6.56
CA ILE A 178 -11.06 -10.70 -5.51
C ILE A 178 -11.97 -9.65 -4.88
N GLU A 179 -12.09 -9.69 -3.55
CA GLU A 179 -12.89 -8.74 -2.79
C GLU A 179 -12.11 -8.13 -1.62
N ILE A 180 -12.42 -6.87 -1.32
CA ILE A 180 -11.88 -6.15 -0.15
C ILE A 180 -13.03 -5.47 0.57
N ASN A 181 -13.22 -5.78 1.85
CA ASN A 181 -14.31 -5.24 2.67
C ASN A 181 -15.70 -5.39 2.01
N GLY A 182 -15.94 -6.51 1.32
CA GLY A 182 -17.19 -6.79 0.61
C GLY A 182 -17.37 -6.02 -0.71
N ASN A 183 -16.33 -5.38 -1.24
CA ASN A 183 -16.34 -4.74 -2.55
C ASN A 183 -15.46 -5.51 -3.53
N MET A 184 -15.99 -5.80 -4.72
CA MET A 184 -15.22 -6.45 -5.79
C MET A 184 -14.11 -5.53 -6.30
N VAL A 185 -12.92 -6.08 -6.44
CA VAL A 185 -11.76 -5.42 -7.04
C VAL A 185 -11.82 -5.59 -8.55
N ASN A 186 -11.56 -4.52 -9.29
CA ASN A 186 -11.58 -4.58 -10.75
C ASN A 186 -10.43 -5.45 -11.27
N GLN A 187 -10.76 -6.47 -12.07
CA GLN A 187 -9.75 -7.28 -12.74
C GLN A 187 -9.33 -6.61 -14.06
N VAL A 188 -8.04 -6.36 -14.21
CA VAL A 188 -7.41 -5.86 -15.44
C VAL A 188 -6.63 -6.96 -16.14
N THR A 189 -6.60 -6.90 -17.47
CA THR A 189 -5.89 -7.86 -18.31
C THR A 189 -4.45 -7.40 -18.57
N SER A 190 -3.49 -8.34 -18.47
CA SER A 190 -2.08 -8.14 -18.85
C SER A 190 -1.87 -8.01 -20.36
#